data_AF-A0A8C7KRK6-F1
#
_entry.id   AF-A0A8C7KRK6-F1
#
_cell.length_a   1.000
_cell.length_b   1.000
_cell.length_c   1.000
_cell.angle_alpha   90.00
_cell.angle_beta   90.00
_cell.angle_gamma   90.00
#
_symmetry.space_group_name_H-M   'P 1'
#
loop_
_entity.id
_entity.type
_entity.pdbx_description
1 polymer ?
#
loop_
_entity_poly.entity_id
_entity_poly.type
_entity_poly.pdbx_seq_one_letter_code
_entity_poly.pdbx_strand_id
1 'polypeptide(L)'
;MWCVLLLVSGLSISWARPRLPLLSHEMVNYINEANTTWKAGHNFHNVDYSYVKKLCGTLLKGPKLSTMVHYTGDMELPKNFDPRLQWPNCPTLKEVRDQGSCGSCWAFGAAEAISDRVCIHSNAKVSVEISSEDLLSCCESCGMGCNGGYPSAAWDFWTKEGLVSGGLYDSHIGCRPYSIAPCEHHVNGTRPPCKGEEGDTPQCEDHCGIESEMVAGIPL
;
A
#
# COMPACT_ATOMS: atom_id res chain seq x y z
N MET A 1 22.05 -52.52 47.97
CA MET A 1 20.61 -52.56 47.61
C MET A 1 20.10 -51.14 47.73
N TRP A 2 19.62 -50.58 46.60
CA TRP A 2 18.92 -49.29 46.41
C TRP A 2 19.75 -48.01 46.22
N CYS A 3 20.17 -47.80 44.96
CA CYS A 3 20.28 -46.48 44.36
C CYS A 3 18.87 -45.85 44.27
N VAL A 4 18.64 -44.73 44.95
CA VAL A 4 17.47 -43.88 44.67
C VAL A 4 17.93 -42.78 43.72
N LEU A 5 17.67 -42.99 42.43
CA LEU A 5 17.76 -41.97 41.38
C LEU A 5 16.62 -40.96 41.60
N LEU A 6 16.96 -39.78 42.11
CA LEU A 6 16.05 -38.62 42.04
C LEU A 6 16.07 -38.07 40.61
N LEU A 7 15.06 -38.44 39.82
CA LEU A 7 14.75 -37.83 38.54
C LEU A 7 14.35 -36.36 38.77
N VAL A 8 15.27 -35.43 38.50
CA VAL A 8 14.94 -34.02 38.35
C VAL A 8 14.22 -33.88 37.00
N SER A 9 12.89 -33.81 37.02
CA SER A 9 12.12 -33.38 35.85
C SER A 9 12.38 -31.89 35.62
N GLY A 10 13.33 -31.59 34.74
CA GLY A 10 13.46 -30.26 34.16
C GLY A 10 12.21 -29.96 33.34
N LEU A 11 11.24 -29.26 33.92
CA LEU A 11 10.19 -28.59 33.16
C LEU A 11 10.85 -27.48 32.35
N SER A 12 11.20 -27.79 31.11
CA SER A 12 11.54 -26.79 30.11
C SER A 12 10.31 -25.91 29.90
N ILE A 13 10.23 -24.78 30.62
CA ILE A 13 9.30 -23.70 30.29
C ILE A 13 9.82 -23.11 28.98
N SER A 14 9.48 -23.77 27.89
CA SER A 14 9.49 -23.12 26.59
C SER A 14 8.51 -21.97 26.73
N TRP A 15 9.01 -20.74 26.58
CA TRP A 15 8.18 -19.54 26.47
C TRP A 15 7.40 -19.66 25.16
N ALA A 16 6.41 -20.54 25.14
CA ALA A 16 5.49 -20.68 24.03
C ALA A 16 4.74 -19.34 23.96
N ARG A 17 4.97 -18.60 22.88
CA ARG A 17 4.19 -17.39 22.60
C ARG A 17 2.71 -17.78 22.64
N PRO A 18 1.85 -17.02 23.34
CA PRO A 18 0.43 -17.34 23.39
C PRO A 18 -0.14 -17.33 21.97
N ARG A 19 -0.96 -18.35 21.64
CA ARG A 19 -1.74 -18.35 20.40
C ARG A 19 -2.95 -17.42 20.60
N LEU A 20 -2.75 -16.13 20.35
CA LEU A 20 -3.81 -15.13 20.46
C LEU A 20 -4.67 -15.12 19.18
N PRO A 21 -6.00 -15.00 19.29
CA PRO A 21 -6.85 -14.80 18.13
C PRO A 21 -6.44 -13.51 17.40
N LEU A 22 -6.35 -13.57 16.06
CA LEU A 22 -5.95 -12.43 15.26
C LEU A 22 -6.95 -11.28 15.41
N LEU A 23 -6.44 -10.05 15.45
CA LEU A 23 -7.24 -8.82 15.59
C LEU A 23 -8.09 -8.74 16.87
N SER A 24 -7.80 -9.57 17.88
CA SER A 24 -8.52 -9.57 19.15
C SER A 24 -8.05 -8.47 20.11
N HIS A 25 -8.91 -8.13 21.06
CA HIS A 25 -8.55 -7.25 22.19
C HIS A 25 -7.39 -7.83 23.02
N GLU A 26 -7.29 -9.16 23.12
CA GLU A 26 -6.18 -9.84 23.80
C GLU A 26 -4.85 -9.58 23.11
N MET A 27 -4.82 -9.60 21.77
CA MET A 27 -3.64 -9.23 20.99
C MET A 27 -3.23 -7.78 21.23
N VAL A 28 -4.19 -6.85 21.25
CA VAL A 28 -3.95 -5.43 21.53
C VAL A 28 -3.35 -5.23 22.93
N ASN A 29 -3.94 -5.87 23.94
CA ASN A 29 -3.45 -5.79 25.32
C ASN A 29 -2.04 -6.37 25.46
N TYR A 30 -1.82 -7.57 24.91
CA TYR A 30 -0.51 -8.22 24.93
C TYR A 30 0.60 -7.34 24.31
N ILE A 31 0.30 -6.66 23.21
CA ILE A 31 1.24 -5.73 22.57
C ILE A 31 1.50 -4.51 23.46
N ASN A 32 0.45 -3.92 24.03
CA ASN A 32 0.57 -2.71 24.86
C ASN A 32 1.28 -3.00 26.20
N GLU A 33 1.12 -4.20 26.76
CA GLU A 33 1.84 -4.67 27.96
C GLU A 33 3.34 -4.80 27.73
N ALA A 34 3.77 -5.09 26.50
CA ALA A 34 5.18 -5.15 26.15
C ALA A 34 5.90 -3.79 26.21
N ASN A 35 5.16 -2.68 26.41
CA ASN A 35 5.67 -1.31 26.57
C ASN A 35 6.71 -0.92 25.51
N THR A 36 6.36 -1.18 24.25
CA THR A 36 7.22 -0.87 23.10
C THR A 36 7.13 0.61 22.70
N THR A 37 7.81 1.00 21.62
CA THR A 37 7.81 2.37 21.10
C THR A 37 6.49 2.80 20.45
N TRP A 38 5.51 1.92 20.34
CA TRP A 38 4.20 2.17 19.75
C TRP A 38 3.08 1.57 20.61
N LYS A 39 1.86 2.05 20.40
CA LYS A 39 0.65 1.54 21.06
C LYS A 39 -0.28 0.92 20.02
N ALA A 40 -0.80 -0.26 20.34
CA ALA A 40 -1.80 -0.95 19.53
C ALA A 40 -3.21 -0.47 19.85
N GLY A 41 -4.06 -0.47 18.83
CA GLY A 41 -5.51 -0.28 18.91
C GLY A 41 -6.18 -1.08 17.78
N HIS A 42 -7.51 -1.10 17.78
CA HIS A 42 -8.28 -1.73 16.70
C HIS A 42 -8.40 -0.77 15.51
N ASN A 43 -7.90 -1.20 14.35
CA ASN A 43 -8.09 -0.50 13.07
C ASN A 43 -9.10 -1.22 12.15
N PHE A 44 -9.43 -2.46 12.49
CA PHE A 44 -10.26 -3.37 11.72
C PHE A 44 -11.38 -3.90 12.62
N HIS A 45 -12.62 -3.59 12.27
CA HIS A 45 -13.85 -3.99 12.95
C HIS A 45 -14.74 -4.73 11.95
N ASN A 46 -15.30 -5.86 12.35
CA ASN A 46 -16.26 -6.64 11.55
C ASN A 46 -15.74 -7.07 10.15
N VAL A 47 -14.42 -7.24 9.99
CA VAL A 47 -13.82 -7.72 8.74
C VAL A 47 -13.39 -9.18 8.84
N ASP A 48 -13.43 -9.87 7.71
CA ASP A 48 -12.86 -11.21 7.61
C ASP A 48 -11.32 -11.17 7.53
N TYR A 49 -10.65 -12.19 8.06
CA TYR A 49 -9.19 -12.24 8.01
C TYR A 49 -8.64 -12.37 6.58
N SER A 50 -9.40 -12.94 5.64
CA SER A 50 -9.07 -12.93 4.21
C SER A 50 -8.91 -11.52 3.66
N TYR A 51 -9.73 -10.55 4.10
CA TYR A 51 -9.60 -9.16 3.69
C TYR A 51 -8.28 -8.56 4.16
N VAL A 52 -7.92 -8.77 5.44
CA VAL A 52 -6.64 -8.29 5.98
C VAL A 52 -5.44 -8.92 5.27
N LYS A 53 -5.54 -10.18 4.85
CA LYS A 53 -4.53 -10.80 3.98
C LYS A 53 -4.48 -10.16 2.60
N LYS A 54 -5.63 -9.89 1.98
CA LYS A 54 -5.75 -9.29 0.65
C LYS A 54 -5.11 -7.90 0.59
N LEU A 55 -5.20 -7.11 1.67
CA LEU A 55 -4.51 -5.81 1.78
C LEU A 55 -2.99 -5.92 1.58
N CYS A 56 -2.39 -7.06 1.94
CA CYS A 56 -0.95 -7.34 1.82
C CYS A 56 -0.54 -7.86 0.42
N GLY A 57 -0.96 -7.17 -0.65
CA GLY A 57 -0.79 -7.60 -2.04
C GLY A 57 0.61 -7.47 -2.67
N THR A 58 1.67 -7.30 -1.91
CA THR A 58 3.04 -7.23 -2.50
C THR A 58 3.69 -8.61 -2.50
N LEU A 59 4.13 -9.06 -3.67
CA LEU A 59 4.91 -10.28 -3.82
C LEU A 59 6.39 -9.98 -3.59
N LEU A 60 6.94 -10.58 -2.53
CA LEU A 60 8.35 -10.42 -2.19
C LEU A 60 9.23 -11.28 -3.12
N LYS A 61 10.49 -10.85 -3.33
CA LYS A 61 11.48 -11.51 -4.20
C LYS A 61 11.16 -11.45 -5.70
N GLY A 62 10.48 -10.40 -6.15
CA GLY A 62 10.32 -10.07 -7.56
C GLY A 62 11.63 -9.66 -8.27
N PRO A 63 11.53 -9.24 -9.55
CA PRO A 63 12.68 -8.74 -10.30
C PRO A 63 13.34 -7.58 -9.56
N LYS A 64 14.67 -7.48 -9.65
CA LYS A 64 15.42 -6.37 -9.06
C LYS A 64 15.75 -5.36 -10.14
N LEU A 65 15.47 -4.09 -9.87
CA LEU A 65 15.95 -2.99 -10.70
C LEU A 65 17.44 -2.76 -10.44
N SER A 66 18.11 -2.11 -11.40
CA SER A 66 19.51 -1.71 -11.24
C SER A 66 19.68 -0.80 -10.03
N THR A 67 20.75 -1.03 -9.27
CA THR A 67 21.08 -0.21 -8.10
C THR A 67 21.41 1.21 -8.53
N MET A 68 20.68 2.18 -8.00
CA MET A 68 21.00 3.60 -8.13
C MET A 68 22.05 3.99 -7.07
N VAL A 69 23.25 4.35 -7.52
CA VAL A 69 24.31 4.84 -6.63
C VAL A 69 24.23 6.35 -6.55
N HIS A 70 24.00 6.88 -5.35
CA HIS A 70 24.03 8.32 -5.09
C HIS A 70 25.35 8.72 -4.44
N TYR A 71 26.08 9.64 -5.06
CA TYR A 71 27.24 10.27 -4.43
C TYR A 71 26.77 11.46 -3.61
N THR A 72 26.86 11.34 -2.28
CA THR A 72 26.41 12.39 -1.36
C THR A 72 27.46 13.46 -1.13
N GLY A 73 28.74 13.23 -1.46
CA GLY A 73 29.84 14.16 -1.17
C GLY A 73 29.80 14.62 0.30
N ASP A 74 29.89 15.93 0.50
CA ASP A 74 29.79 16.60 1.81
C ASP A 74 28.35 17.02 2.16
N MET A 75 27.33 16.36 1.59
CA MET A 75 25.94 16.68 1.88
C MET A 75 25.58 16.32 3.32
N GLU A 76 25.33 17.35 4.14
CA GLU A 76 24.78 17.21 5.47
C GLU A 76 23.27 16.97 5.40
N LEU A 77 22.84 15.76 5.75
CA LEU A 77 21.41 15.41 5.78
C LEU A 77 20.76 15.93 7.08
N PRO A 78 19.52 16.45 7.01
CA PRO A 78 18.84 16.94 8.19
C PRO A 78 18.46 15.77 9.12
N LYS A 79 18.50 16.04 10.43
CA LYS A 79 18.10 15.06 11.46
C LYS A 79 16.64 14.60 11.32
N ASN A 80 15.77 15.49 10.84
CA ASN A 80 14.36 15.20 10.56
C ASN A 80 14.04 15.71 9.15
N PHE A 81 13.26 14.94 8.41
CA PHE A 81 12.83 15.30 7.07
C PHE A 81 11.37 14.91 6.87
N ASP A 82 10.57 15.83 6.36
CA ASP A 82 9.19 15.58 5.94
C ASP A 82 9.02 16.14 4.52
N PRO A 83 8.79 15.29 3.51
CA PRO A 83 8.69 15.74 2.13
C PRO A 83 7.52 16.72 1.94
N ARG A 84 6.46 16.63 2.76
CA ARG A 84 5.28 17.52 2.70
C ARG A 84 5.61 18.94 3.14
N LEU A 85 6.62 19.09 4.01
CA LEU A 85 7.14 20.40 4.44
C LEU A 85 8.20 20.93 3.45
N GLN A 86 8.99 20.03 2.86
CA GLN A 86 10.01 20.39 1.87
C GLN A 86 9.41 20.84 0.54
N TRP A 87 8.33 20.18 0.09
CA TRP A 87 7.63 20.47 -1.16
C TRP A 87 6.15 20.79 -0.88
N PRO A 88 5.84 21.92 -0.21
CA PRO A 88 4.49 22.23 0.23
C PRO A 88 3.51 22.49 -0.93
N ASN A 89 4.04 22.83 -2.10
CA ASN A 89 3.29 23.09 -3.34
C ASN A 89 2.99 21.80 -4.13
N CYS A 90 3.35 20.63 -3.62
CA CYS A 90 3.00 19.34 -4.19
C CYS A 90 1.90 18.68 -3.35
N PRO A 91 0.61 18.85 -3.72
CA PRO A 91 -0.50 18.37 -2.91
C PRO A 91 -0.57 16.84 -2.81
N THR A 92 -0.09 16.11 -3.82
CA THR A 92 -0.07 14.64 -3.87
C THR A 92 0.66 14.03 -2.68
N LEU A 93 1.69 14.71 -2.14
CA LEU A 93 2.46 14.26 -0.96
C LEU A 93 1.61 14.12 0.32
N LYS A 94 0.43 14.75 0.35
CA LYS A 94 -0.49 14.73 1.50
C LYS A 94 -1.68 13.79 1.28
N GLU A 95 -1.87 13.31 0.05
CA GLU A 95 -2.98 12.44 -0.29
C GLU A 95 -2.77 11.05 0.32
N VAL A 96 -3.86 10.48 0.85
CA VAL A 96 -3.90 9.10 1.31
C VAL A 96 -4.97 8.40 0.48
N ARG A 97 -4.57 7.36 -0.24
CA ARG A 97 -5.46 6.60 -1.11
C ARG A 97 -5.95 5.31 -0.46
N ASP A 98 -6.96 4.70 -1.07
CA ASP A 98 -7.60 3.48 -0.58
C ASP A 98 -7.62 2.42 -1.69
N GLN A 99 -6.95 1.28 -1.45
CA GLN A 99 -6.88 0.16 -2.39
C GLN A 99 -8.15 -0.71 -2.40
N GLY A 100 -9.12 -0.40 -1.52
CA GLY A 100 -10.34 -1.19 -1.36
C GLY A 100 -10.04 -2.64 -0.97
N SER A 101 -10.89 -3.57 -1.44
CA SER A 101 -10.71 -5.02 -1.24
C SER A 101 -9.82 -5.67 -2.31
N CYS A 102 -8.80 -4.95 -2.77
CA CYS A 102 -7.88 -5.40 -3.82
C CYS A 102 -6.44 -5.38 -3.29
N GLY A 103 -5.63 -6.40 -3.63
CA GLY A 103 -4.20 -6.46 -3.31
C GLY A 103 -3.34 -5.61 -4.25
N SER A 104 -3.75 -4.37 -4.50
CA SER A 104 -3.12 -3.43 -5.44
C SER A 104 -2.07 -2.52 -4.80
N CYS A 105 -1.68 -2.74 -3.53
CA CYS A 105 -0.70 -1.89 -2.83
C CYS A 105 0.64 -1.72 -3.57
N TRP A 106 1.05 -2.72 -4.37
CA TRP A 106 2.23 -2.66 -5.22
C TRP A 106 2.11 -1.60 -6.34
N ALA A 107 0.89 -1.39 -6.85
CA ALA A 107 0.56 -0.38 -7.85
C ALA A 107 0.36 0.99 -7.21
N PHE A 108 -0.32 1.05 -6.05
CA PHE A 108 -0.55 2.28 -5.30
C PHE A 108 0.76 2.93 -4.87
N GLY A 109 1.64 2.20 -4.18
CA GLY A 109 2.91 2.77 -3.72
C GLY A 109 3.80 3.26 -4.88
N ALA A 110 3.69 2.66 -6.07
CA ALA A 110 4.35 3.15 -7.27
C ALA A 110 3.69 4.42 -7.81
N ALA A 111 2.38 4.40 -8.06
CA ALA A 111 1.63 5.53 -8.61
C ALA A 111 1.68 6.77 -7.70
N GLU A 112 1.55 6.61 -6.37
CA GLU A 112 1.68 7.69 -5.38
C GLU A 112 3.06 8.35 -5.48
N ALA A 113 4.13 7.55 -5.42
CA ALA A 113 5.50 8.05 -5.50
C ALA A 113 5.83 8.67 -6.88
N ILE A 114 5.28 8.15 -7.98
CA ILE A 114 5.43 8.74 -9.31
C ILE A 114 4.72 10.11 -9.35
N SER A 115 3.49 10.21 -8.84
CA SER A 115 2.72 11.47 -8.74
C SER A 115 3.53 12.54 -8.02
N ASP A 116 4.10 12.19 -6.86
CA ASP A 116 4.96 13.09 -6.09
C ASP A 116 6.21 13.51 -6.87
N ARG A 117 6.89 12.57 -7.50
CA ARG A 117 8.10 12.83 -8.27
C ARG A 117 7.83 13.72 -9.48
N VAL A 118 6.69 13.56 -10.17
CA VAL A 118 6.29 14.45 -11.27
C VAL A 118 6.17 15.89 -10.77
N CYS A 119 5.54 16.10 -9.60
CA CYS A 119 5.45 17.43 -9.01
C CYS A 119 6.81 17.99 -8.56
N ILE A 120 7.60 17.20 -7.84
CA ILE A 120 8.91 17.61 -7.33
C ILE A 120 9.85 17.97 -8.48
N HIS A 121 9.97 17.10 -9.49
CA HIS A 121 10.90 17.29 -10.60
C HIS A 121 10.44 18.34 -11.61
N SER A 122 9.15 18.63 -11.70
CA SER A 122 8.63 19.77 -12.47
C SER A 122 8.74 21.10 -11.72
N ASN A 123 9.26 21.10 -10.48
CA ASN A 123 9.30 22.27 -9.59
C ASN A 123 7.89 22.85 -9.37
N ALA A 124 6.94 21.98 -9.06
CA ALA A 124 5.52 22.26 -8.83
C ALA A 124 4.76 22.85 -10.04
N LYS A 125 5.30 22.73 -11.26
CA LYS A 125 4.60 23.18 -12.49
C LYS A 125 3.54 22.18 -12.97
N VAL A 126 3.74 20.90 -12.69
CA VAL A 126 2.82 19.82 -13.04
C VAL A 126 2.54 19.02 -11.79
N SER A 127 1.30 19.02 -11.33
CA SER A 127 0.84 18.16 -10.24
C SER A 127 -0.32 17.33 -10.76
N VAL A 128 -0.15 16.02 -10.82
CA VAL A 128 -1.12 15.09 -11.38
C VAL A 128 -1.13 13.82 -10.56
N GLU A 129 -2.32 13.28 -10.38
CA GLU A 129 -2.57 11.98 -9.79
C GLU A 129 -2.36 10.92 -10.87
N ILE A 130 -1.37 10.04 -10.69
CA ILE A 130 -1.12 8.92 -11.60
C ILE A 130 -2.10 7.80 -11.30
N SER A 131 -2.66 7.22 -12.37
CA SER A 131 -3.67 6.18 -12.28
C SER A 131 -3.08 4.88 -11.71
N SER A 132 -3.50 4.54 -10.50
CA SER A 132 -3.29 3.20 -9.96
C SER A 132 -4.14 2.16 -10.69
N GLU A 133 -5.24 2.57 -11.34
CA GLU A 133 -6.12 1.72 -12.16
C GLU A 133 -5.41 1.22 -13.42
N ASP A 134 -4.79 2.15 -14.15
CA ASP A 134 -4.06 1.87 -15.39
C ASP A 134 -2.91 0.88 -15.12
N LEU A 135 -2.10 1.17 -14.10
CA LEU A 135 -1.02 0.28 -13.67
C LEU A 135 -1.53 -1.09 -13.21
N LEU A 136 -2.61 -1.13 -12.42
CA LEU A 136 -3.19 -2.36 -11.89
C LEU A 136 -3.73 -3.27 -12.99
N SER A 137 -4.42 -2.68 -13.97
CA SER A 137 -5.18 -3.43 -14.98
C SER A 137 -4.36 -3.74 -16.24
N CYS A 138 -3.45 -2.85 -16.65
CA CYS A 138 -2.72 -2.97 -17.92
C CYS A 138 -1.31 -3.57 -17.80
N CYS A 139 -0.70 -3.58 -16.61
CA CYS A 139 0.61 -4.20 -16.45
C CYS A 139 0.54 -5.71 -16.23
N GLU A 140 0.42 -6.48 -17.31
CA GLU A 140 0.39 -7.96 -17.25
C GLU A 140 1.67 -8.55 -16.63
N SER A 141 2.83 -7.91 -16.85
CA SER A 141 4.12 -8.38 -16.32
C SER A 141 4.32 -8.05 -14.84
N CYS A 142 3.47 -7.21 -14.25
CA CYS A 142 3.61 -6.77 -12.87
C CYS A 142 3.13 -7.78 -11.84
N GLY A 143 2.36 -8.79 -12.23
CA GLY A 143 1.87 -9.84 -11.35
C GLY A 143 0.44 -10.26 -11.66
N MET A 144 -0.37 -10.42 -10.63
CA MET A 144 -1.73 -10.98 -10.70
C MET A 144 -2.78 -9.94 -10.30
N GLY A 145 -2.53 -8.66 -10.62
CA GLY A 145 -3.44 -7.55 -10.34
C GLY A 145 -3.83 -7.47 -8.86
N CYS A 146 -5.13 -7.63 -8.56
CA CYS A 146 -5.66 -7.63 -7.19
C CYS A 146 -5.22 -8.82 -6.33
N ASN A 147 -4.58 -9.84 -6.91
CA ASN A 147 -3.98 -10.96 -6.18
C ASN A 147 -2.48 -10.75 -5.92
N GLY A 148 -2.00 -9.54 -6.18
CA GLY A 148 -0.70 -9.06 -5.80
C GLY A 148 0.29 -8.97 -6.95
N GLY A 149 1.33 -8.19 -6.73
CA GLY A 149 2.30 -7.83 -7.77
C GLY A 149 3.63 -7.37 -7.22
N TYR A 150 4.51 -7.01 -8.16
CA TYR A 150 5.91 -6.68 -7.92
C TYR A 150 6.12 -5.17 -8.10
N PRO A 151 6.47 -4.43 -7.03
CA PRO A 151 6.71 -2.98 -7.13
C PRO A 151 7.77 -2.61 -8.18
N SER A 152 8.82 -3.43 -8.34
CA SER A 152 9.87 -3.19 -9.34
C SER A 152 9.36 -3.23 -10.78
N ALA A 153 8.45 -4.15 -11.09
CA ALA A 153 7.84 -4.24 -12.41
C ALA A 153 6.92 -3.05 -12.70
N ALA A 154 6.29 -2.47 -11.67
CA ALA A 154 5.50 -1.25 -11.84
C ALA A 154 6.32 -0.05 -12.31
N TRP A 155 7.50 0.17 -11.72
CA TRP A 155 8.43 1.22 -12.16
C TRP A 155 8.98 0.96 -13.57
N ASP A 156 9.23 -0.31 -13.91
CA ASP A 156 9.66 -0.71 -15.26
C ASP A 156 8.55 -0.47 -16.30
N PHE A 157 7.31 -0.80 -16.00
CA PHE A 157 6.14 -0.52 -16.84
C PHE A 157 5.99 0.98 -17.09
N TRP A 158 6.03 1.81 -16.04
CA TRP A 158 6.00 3.26 -16.18
C TRP A 158 7.12 3.79 -17.09
N THR A 159 8.30 3.18 -17.04
CA THR A 159 9.45 3.60 -17.88
C THR A 159 9.26 3.19 -19.34
N LYS A 160 8.61 2.06 -19.62
CA LYS A 160 8.47 1.49 -20.97
C LYS A 160 7.22 1.97 -21.70
N GLU A 161 6.08 1.94 -21.02
CA GLU A 161 4.76 2.19 -21.59
C GLU A 161 4.19 3.55 -21.13
N GLY A 162 4.62 4.03 -19.96
CA GLY A 162 4.00 5.20 -19.32
C GLY A 162 2.77 4.84 -18.48
N LEU A 163 2.13 5.85 -17.93
CA LEU A 163 0.88 5.74 -17.16
C LEU A 163 0.02 6.99 -17.38
N VAL A 164 -1.29 6.81 -17.46
CA VAL A 164 -2.24 7.94 -17.56
C VAL A 164 -2.57 8.53 -16.18
N SER A 165 -3.23 9.69 -16.16
CA SER A 165 -3.76 10.28 -14.92
C SER A 165 -4.97 9.50 -14.39
N GLY A 166 -5.19 9.54 -13.08
CA GLY A 166 -6.31 8.86 -12.45
C GLY A 166 -6.29 9.03 -10.94
N GLY A 167 -7.38 9.58 -10.40
CA GLY A 167 -7.55 9.83 -8.98
C GLY A 167 -8.31 8.75 -8.23
N LEU A 168 -8.87 9.15 -7.08
CA LEU A 168 -9.61 8.27 -6.19
C LEU A 168 -10.90 7.72 -6.84
N TYR A 169 -11.45 6.67 -6.23
CA TYR A 169 -12.78 6.16 -6.57
C TYR A 169 -13.83 7.28 -6.55
N ASP A 170 -14.65 7.35 -7.60
CA ASP A 170 -15.74 8.32 -7.77
C ASP A 170 -15.29 9.80 -7.71
N SER A 171 -14.00 10.07 -7.94
CA SER A 171 -13.47 11.44 -7.95
C SER A 171 -13.70 12.17 -9.27
N HIS A 172 -13.87 11.42 -10.37
CA HIS A 172 -13.85 11.91 -11.75
C HIS A 172 -12.57 12.69 -12.12
N ILE A 173 -11.47 12.47 -11.39
CA ILE A 173 -10.18 13.13 -11.62
C ILE A 173 -9.29 12.25 -12.51
N GLY A 174 -8.83 12.82 -13.63
CA GLY A 174 -7.88 12.18 -14.54
C GLY A 174 -8.51 11.10 -15.41
N CYS A 175 -7.72 10.59 -16.37
CA CYS A 175 -8.15 9.68 -17.43
C CYS A 175 -8.83 8.40 -16.92
N ARG A 176 -8.19 7.70 -15.98
CA ARG A 176 -8.69 6.44 -15.40
C ARG A 176 -8.67 6.51 -13.87
N PRO A 177 -9.68 7.11 -13.22
CA PRO A 177 -9.84 7.06 -11.77
C PRO A 177 -9.99 5.62 -11.28
N TYR A 178 -9.65 5.36 -10.02
CA TYR A 178 -9.73 4.02 -9.45
C TYR A 178 -11.16 3.47 -9.46
N SER A 179 -11.37 2.25 -9.97
CA SER A 179 -12.73 1.70 -10.14
C SER A 179 -13.24 0.92 -8.93
N ILE A 180 -12.34 0.52 -8.02
CA ILE A 180 -12.67 -0.32 -6.87
C ILE A 180 -13.05 0.55 -5.68
N ALA A 181 -14.29 0.36 -5.20
CA ALA A 181 -14.83 1.14 -4.09
C ALA A 181 -14.09 0.88 -2.77
N PRO A 182 -13.85 1.94 -1.96
CA PRO A 182 -13.51 1.82 -0.55
C PRO A 182 -14.55 1.01 0.22
N CYS A 183 -14.12 0.28 1.24
CA CYS A 183 -15.01 -0.51 2.10
C CYS A 183 -14.90 -0.07 3.56
N GLU A 184 -15.90 -0.40 4.36
CA GLU A 184 -15.94 -0.03 5.77
C GLU A 184 -15.23 -1.07 6.64
N HIS A 185 -14.22 -0.63 7.39
CA HIS A 185 -13.49 -1.47 8.33
C HIS A 185 -13.09 -0.77 9.63
N HIS A 186 -13.27 0.55 9.76
CA HIS A 186 -12.80 1.29 10.93
C HIS A 186 -13.97 1.77 11.82
N VAL A 187 -15.12 2.10 11.24
CA VAL A 187 -16.33 2.53 11.96
C VAL A 187 -17.58 1.89 11.36
N ASN A 188 -18.75 2.09 11.94
CA ASN A 188 -19.99 1.83 11.20
C ASN A 188 -20.26 3.05 10.30
N GLY A 189 -20.21 2.85 9.00
CA GLY A 189 -20.42 3.89 7.99
C GLY A 189 -21.41 3.46 6.91
N THR A 190 -21.46 4.24 5.82
CA THR A 190 -22.31 3.98 4.65
C THR A 190 -21.63 3.11 3.58
N ARG A 191 -20.33 2.84 3.72
CA ARG A 191 -19.54 2.03 2.78
C ARG A 191 -19.89 0.54 2.91
N PRO A 192 -19.75 -0.24 1.84
CA PRO A 192 -20.02 -1.68 1.88
C PRO A 192 -19.04 -2.41 2.82
N PRO A 193 -19.41 -3.59 3.35
CA PRO A 193 -18.50 -4.41 4.16
C PRO A 193 -17.27 -4.85 3.37
N CYS A 194 -16.11 -4.85 4.03
CA CYS A 194 -14.88 -5.36 3.45
C CYS A 194 -14.87 -6.90 3.38
N LYS A 195 -14.60 -7.45 2.19
CA LYS A 195 -14.54 -8.90 1.93
C LYS A 195 -13.24 -9.24 1.22
N GLY A 196 -12.57 -10.33 1.59
CA GLY A 196 -11.26 -10.68 1.02
C GLY A 196 -11.29 -11.56 -0.22
N GLU A 197 -12.41 -12.25 -0.48
CA GLU A 197 -12.57 -13.16 -1.63
C GLU A 197 -13.22 -12.49 -2.84
N GLU A 198 -13.79 -11.29 -2.68
CA GLU A 198 -14.42 -10.52 -3.76
C GLU A 198 -13.41 -9.50 -4.32
N GLY A 199 -13.33 -9.37 -5.65
CA GLY A 199 -12.53 -8.35 -6.33
C GLY A 199 -11.63 -8.94 -7.41
N ASP A 200 -12.20 -9.13 -8.60
CA ASP A 200 -11.43 -9.37 -9.82
C ASP A 200 -10.61 -8.13 -10.17
N THR A 201 -9.47 -8.34 -10.81
CA THR A 201 -8.71 -7.24 -11.40
C THR A 201 -9.56 -6.59 -12.50
N PRO A 202 -9.77 -5.26 -12.48
CA PRO A 202 -10.43 -4.55 -13.56
C PRO A 202 -9.76 -4.84 -14.91
N GLN A 203 -10.51 -4.78 -15.99
CA GLN A 203 -9.95 -4.97 -17.32
C GLN A 203 -9.07 -3.77 -17.71
N CYS A 204 -8.01 -4.03 -18.46
CA CYS A 204 -7.24 -2.96 -19.07
C CYS A 204 -8.11 -2.26 -20.12
N GLU A 205 -8.18 -0.94 -20.05
CA GLU A 205 -8.84 -0.11 -21.03
C GLU A 205 -7.85 0.95 -21.52
N ASP A 206 -7.77 1.10 -22.83
CA ASP A 206 -6.87 2.01 -23.54
C ASP A 206 -7.49 3.39 -23.82
N HIS A 207 -8.61 3.70 -23.16
CA HIS A 207 -9.32 4.96 -23.29
C HIS A 207 -9.65 5.55 -21.91
N CYS A 208 -9.82 6.86 -21.86
CA CYS A 208 -10.24 7.56 -20.65
C CYS A 208 -11.76 7.42 -20.44
N GLY A 209 -12.20 7.46 -19.17
CA GLY A 209 -13.62 7.44 -18.84
C GLY A 209 -14.36 8.66 -19.39
N ILE A 210 -15.63 8.52 -19.75
CA ILE A 210 -16.43 9.55 -20.46
C ILE A 210 -16.55 10.88 -19.68
N GLU A 211 -16.34 10.86 -18.35
CA GLU A 211 -16.42 12.04 -17.47
C GLU A 211 -15.03 12.61 -17.06
N SER A 212 -13.94 12.07 -17.59
CA SER A 212 -12.56 12.38 -17.15
C SER A 212 -11.92 13.65 -17.71
N GLU A 213 -12.65 14.45 -18.51
CA GLU A 213 -12.09 15.54 -19.32
C GLU A 213 -11.93 16.90 -18.61
N MET A 214 -11.94 16.96 -17.27
CA MET A 214 -11.67 18.22 -16.58
C MET A 214 -10.67 18.04 -15.44
N VAL A 215 -9.37 18.10 -15.73
CA VAL A 215 -8.38 18.96 -15.04
C VAL A 215 -7.04 18.95 -15.80
N ALA A 216 -6.45 20.16 -15.89
CA ALA A 216 -5.13 20.54 -16.38
C ALA A 216 -4.96 20.65 -17.91
N GLY A 217 -5.14 21.87 -18.43
CA GLY A 217 -4.84 22.26 -19.81
C GLY A 217 -3.36 22.13 -20.19
N ILE A 218 -2.91 20.89 -20.36
CA ILE A 218 -1.64 20.51 -20.95
C ILE A 218 -1.96 19.90 -22.32
N PRO A 219 -1.63 20.57 -23.43
CA PRO A 219 -1.61 19.88 -24.72
C PRO A 219 -0.43 18.89 -24.71
N LEU A 220 -0.67 17.67 -25.19
CA LEU A 220 0.38 16.71 -25.53
C LEU A 220 1.42 17.32 -26.48
#